data_AF-A0A416Z6Z0-F1
#
_entry.id   AF-A0A416Z6Z0-F1
#
_cell.length_a   1.000
_cell.length_b   1.000
_cell.length_c   1.000
_cell.angle_alpha   90.00
_cell.angle_beta   90.00
_cell.angle_gamma   90.00
#
_symmetry.space_group_name_H-M   'P 1'
#
loop_
_entity.id
_entity.type
_entity.pdbx_description
1 polymer ?
#
loop_
_entity_poly.entity_id
_entity_poly.type
_entity_poly.pdbx_seq_one_letter_code
_entity_poly.pdbx_strand_id
1 'polypeptide(L)' 'MYNIRPTTKFQKDLKRVKKRGFDIPLLTDIIKKLAAGEPLPEKNRDHQLSGDYAGCRECHITPDWLLIYEVDGDELIL' A
#
# COMPACT_ATOMS: atom_id res chain seq x y z
N MET A 1 6.76 -12.31 -7.60
CA MET A 1 5.31 -12.06 -7.38
C MET A 1 5.04 -12.36 -5.92
N TYR A 2 4.63 -11.35 -5.16
CA TYR A 2 4.45 -11.45 -3.71
C TYR A 2 3.03 -11.91 -3.36
N ASN A 3 2.92 -12.65 -2.27
CA ASN A 3 1.65 -13.08 -1.70
C ASN A 3 1.07 -11.96 -0.84
N ILE A 4 -0.15 -11.52 -1.16
CA ILE A 4 -0.77 -10.36 -0.50
C ILE A 4 -1.33 -10.81 0.86
N ARG A 5 -0.84 -10.20 1.94
CA ARG A 5 -1.27 -10.46 3.31
C ARG A 5 -1.93 -9.22 3.94
N PRO A 6 -3.27 -9.09 3.86
CA PRO A 6 -3.96 -7.94 4.43
C PRO A 6 -4.07 -8.06 5.96
N THR A 7 -3.59 -7.06 6.68
CA THR A 7 -3.73 -6.95 8.13
C THR A 7 -5.16 -6.59 8.53
N THR A 8 -5.51 -6.84 9.79
CA THR A 8 -6.82 -6.44 10.34
C THR A 8 -6.99 -4.92 10.36
N LYS A 9 -5.90 -4.16 10.50
CA LYS A 9 -5.88 -2.70 10.43
C LYS A 9 -6.21 -2.23 9.01
N PHE A 10 -5.52 -2.76 8.01
CA PHE A 10 -5.80 -2.48 6.60
C PHE A 10 -7.26 -2.75 6.22
N GLN A 11 -7.81 -3.90 6.63
CA GLN A 11 -9.22 -4.23 6.33
C GLN A 11 -10.21 -3.22 6.94
N LYS A 12 -9.91 -2.69 8.14
CA LYS A 12 -10.74 -1.65 8.78
C LYS A 12 -10.61 -0.32 8.03
N ASP A 13 -9.40 0.06 7.64
CA ASP A 13 -9.16 1.31 6.90
C ASP A 13 -9.74 1.24 5.49
N LEU A 14 -9.64 0.10 4.80
CA LEU A 14 -10.26 -0.15 3.50
C LEU A 14 -11.78 0.06 3.54
N LYS A 15 -12.45 -0.44 4.59
CA LYS A 15 -13.89 -0.21 4.81
C LYS A 15 -14.19 1.27 5.03
N ARG A 16 -13.32 1.98 5.76
CA ARG A 16 -13.47 3.42 6.05
C ARG A 16 -13.30 4.28 4.79
N VAL A 17 -12.27 4.04 3.99
CA VAL A 17 -12.03 4.81 2.74
C VAL A 17 -13.10 4.50 1.69
N LYS A 18 -13.56 3.24 1.59
CA LYS A 18 -14.70 2.88 0.75
C LYS A 18 -15.97 3.63 1.16
N LYS A 19 -16.26 3.74 2.47
CA LYS A 19 -17.40 4.52 2.97
C LYS A 19 -17.27 6.02 2.69
N ARG A 20 -16.05 6.55 2.61
CA ARG A 20 -15.77 7.95 2.26
C ARG A 20 -15.83 8.22 0.76
N GLY A 21 -16.01 7.20 -0.09
CA GLY A 21 -16.10 7.36 -1.54
C GLY A 21 -14.76 7.42 -2.27
N PHE A 22 -13.68 6.93 -1.65
CA PHE A 22 -12.38 6.83 -2.33
C PHE A 22 -12.41 5.79 -3.46
N ASP A 23 -11.60 6.03 -4.48
CA ASP A 23 -11.54 5.20 -5.68
C ASP A 23 -10.74 3.91 -5.43
N ILE A 24 -11.42 2.87 -4.98
CA ILE A 24 -10.84 1.55 -4.65
C ILE A 24 -10.09 0.90 -5.85
N PRO A 25 -10.56 1.03 -7.11
CA PRO A 25 -9.78 0.66 -8.28
C PRO A 25 -8.34 1.21 -8.30
N LEU A 26 -8.10 2.47 -7.90
CA LEU A 26 -6.75 3.04 -7.86
C LEU A 26 -5.85 2.32 -6.86
N LEU A 27 -6.35 2.07 -5.65
CA LEU A 27 -5.64 1.29 -4.64
C LEU A 27 -5.33 -0.12 -5.16
N THR A 28 -6.28 -0.74 -5.84
CA THR A 28 -6.13 -2.10 -6.37
C THR A 28 -5.06 -2.18 -7.45
N ASP A 29 -4.95 -1.17 -8.32
CA ASP A 29 -3.88 -1.09 -9.33
C ASP A 29 -2.49 -1.00 -8.69
N ILE A 30 -2.35 -0.16 -7.65
CA ILE A 30 -1.10 -0.02 -6.90
C ILE A 30 -0.72 -1.33 -6.21
N ILE A 31 -1.65 -1.99 -5.51
CA ILE A 31 -1.39 -3.27 -4.86
C ILE A 31 -0.98 -4.33 -5.88
N LYS A 32 -1.59 -4.36 -7.06
CA LYS A 32 -1.22 -5.32 -8.12
C LYS A 32 0.20 -5.11 -8.62
N LYS A 33 0.62 -3.87 -8.84
CA LYS A 33 2.00 -3.54 -9.23
C LYS A 33 3.00 -3.94 -8.16
N LEU A 34 2.71 -3.60 -6.91
CA LEU A 34 3.51 -4.02 -5.76
C LEU A 34 3.61 -5.55 -5.69
N ALA A 35 2.49 -6.26 -5.80
CA ALA A 35 2.46 -7.72 -5.79
C ALA A 35 3.19 -8.35 -7.00
N ALA A 36 3.21 -7.69 -8.16
CA ALA A 36 4.01 -8.11 -9.30
C ALA A 36 5.52 -7.90 -9.08
N GLY A 37 5.91 -7.07 -8.11
CA GLY A 37 7.28 -6.60 -7.93
C GLY A 37 7.68 -5.53 -8.94
N GLU A 38 6.71 -4.86 -9.52
CA GLU A 38 6.94 -3.74 -10.42
C GLU A 38 7.19 -2.46 -9.62
N PRO A 39 8.16 -1.62 -10.04
CA PRO A 39 8.37 -0.34 -9.40
C PRO A 39 7.15 0.57 -9.60
N LEU A 40 6.79 1.30 -8.55
CA LEU A 40 5.72 2.29 -8.64
C LEU A 40 6.19 3.53 -9.43
N PRO A 41 5.29 4.18 -10.20
CA PRO A 41 5.62 5.43 -10.88
C PRO A 41 6.06 6.52 -9.89
N GLU A 42 6.94 7.42 -10.31
CA GLU A 42 7.51 8.48 -9.45
C GLU A 42 6.44 9.38 -8.79
N LYS A 43 5.27 9.55 -9.43
CA LYS A 43 4.13 10.29 -8.87
C LYS A 43 3.61 9.72 -7.55
N ASN A 44 3.82 8.42 -7.33
CA ASN A 44 3.40 7.71 -6.12
C ASN A 44 4.37 7.93 -4.96
N ARG A 45 5.52 8.60 -5.17
CA ARG A 45 6.48 8.99 -4.12
C ARG A 45 6.76 7.86 -3.13
N ASP A 46 6.99 6.65 -3.66
CA ASP A 46 7.34 5.49 -2.85
C ASP A 46 8.67 5.74 -2.13
N HIS A 47 8.66 5.64 -0.80
CA HIS A 47 9.83 5.84 0.03
C HIS A 47 9.79 4.94 1.27
N GLN A 48 10.98 4.63 1.80
CA GLN A 48 11.09 3.89 3.06
C GLN A 48 10.79 4.83 4.23
N LEU A 49 10.00 4.32 5.18
CA LEU A 49 9.77 4.99 6.45
C LEU A 49 10.92 4.71 7.43
N SER A 50 11.13 5.64 8.35
CA SER A 50 12.16 5.58 9.39
C SER A 50 11.54 5.69 10.78
N GLY A 51 12.31 5.36 11.83
CA GLY A 51 11.86 5.43 13.22
C GLY A 51 11.03 4.21 13.62
N ASP A 52 9.88 4.41 14.29
CA ASP A 52 8.97 3.33 14.69
C ASP A 52 8.41 2.50 13.52
N TYR A 53 8.49 3.04 12.30
CA TYR A 53 8.10 2.38 11.05
C TYR A 53 9.30 1.94 10.21
N ALA A 54 10.49 1.80 10.81
CA ALA A 54 11.67 1.29 10.12
C ALA A 54 11.39 -0.12 9.57
N GLY A 55 11.48 -0.27 8.25
CA GLY A 55 11.14 -1.51 7.52
C GLY A 55 9.87 -1.39 6.68
N CYS A 56 8.98 -0.46 7.02
CA CYS A 56 7.81 -0.15 6.22
C CYS A 56 8.17 0.81 5.07
N ARG A 57 7.37 0.75 4.01
CA ARG A 57 7.37 1.69 2.89
C ARG A 57 6.04 2.42 2.83
N GLU A 58 6.06 3.64 2.35
CA GLU A 58 4.87 4.44 2.10
C GLU A 58 4.84 4.90 0.65
N CYS A 59 3.66 4.80 0.02
CA CYS A 59 3.41 5.39 -1.28
C CYS A 59 2.07 6.14 -1.32
N HIS A 60 2.00 7.19 -2.12
CA HIS A 60 0.80 7.99 -2.35
C HIS A 60 -0.01 7.40 -3.49
N ILE A 61 -1.28 7.06 -3.24
CA ILE A 61 -2.27 6.73 -4.26
C ILE A 61 -2.84 8.03 -4.85
N THR A 62 -3.15 8.99 -3.96
CA THR A 62 -3.47 10.38 -4.28
C THR A 62 -2.77 11.30 -3.26
N PRO A 63 -2.73 12.64 -3.44
CA PRO A 63 -2.05 13.53 -2.51
C PRO A 63 -2.45 13.35 -1.03
N ASP A 64 -3.75 13.10 -0.77
CA ASP A 64 -4.32 12.90 0.56
C ASP A 64 -4.60 11.42 0.90
N TRP A 65 -4.11 10.48 0.09
CA TRP A 65 -4.33 9.05 0.29
C TRP A 65 -3.04 8.26 0.09
N LEU A 66 -2.54 7.71 1.18
CA LEU A 66 -1.30 6.92 1.23
C LEU A 66 -1.57 5.48 1.61
N LEU A 67 -0.72 4.60 1.12
CA LEU A 67 -0.62 3.19 1.45
C LEU A 67 0.71 2.95 2.14
N ILE A 68 0.66 2.41 3.35
CA ILE A 68 1.83 1.90 4.05
C ILE A 68 1.83 0.39 3.83
N TYR A 69 2.98 -0.17 3.46
CA TYR A 69 3.14 -1.59 3.24
C TYR A 69 4.53 -2.06 3.67
N GLU A 70 4.67 -3.35 3.90
CA GLU A 70 5.94 -4.01 4.20
C GLU A 70 6.13 -5.17 3.22
N VAL A 71 7.37 -5.40 2.82
CA VAL A 71 7.76 -6.54 1.99
C VAL A 71 8.66 -7.43 2.83
N ASP A 72 8.17 -8.61 3.19
CA ASP A 72 8.88 -9.61 4.00
C ASP A 72 9.01 -10.90 3.19
N GLY A 73 10.21 -11.17 2.66
CA GLY A 73 10.45 -12.30 1.77
C GLY A 73 9.55 -12.28 0.53
N ASP A 74 8.65 -13.26 0.44
CA ASP A 74 7.65 -13.38 -0.62
C ASP A 74 6.27 -12.83 -0.23
N GLU A 75 6.12 -12.20 0.94
CA GLU A 75 4.85 -11.61 1.40
C GLU A 75 4.83 -10.08 1.23
N LEU A 76 3.71 -9.57 0.72
CA LEU A 76 3.37 -8.14 0.72
C LEU A 76 2.33 -7.89 1.82
N ILE A 77 2.77 -7.32 2.93
CA ILE A 77 1.95 -7.06 4.11
C ILE A 77 1.30 -5.68 3.97
N LEU A 78 -0.03 -5.64 4.01
CA LEU A 78 -0.85 -4.44 3.84
C LEU A 78 -1.54 -4.01 5.14
#